data_AF-A0A2H6AZK0-F1
#
_entry.id   AF-A0A2H6AZK0-F1
#
_cell.length_a   1.000
_cell.length_b   1.000
_cell.length_c   1.000
_cell.angle_alpha   90.00
_cell.angle_beta   90.00
_cell.angle_gamma   90.00
#
_symmetry.space_group_name_H-M   'P 1'
#
loop_
_entity.id
_entity.type
_entity.pdbx_description
1 polymer ?
#
loop_
_entity_poly.entity_id
_entity_poly.type
_entity_poly.pdbx_seq_one_letter_code
_entity_poly.pdbx_strand_id
1 'polypeptide(L)'
;MAGLVRFAWWREALERVAAGASGAPHPFLEALSPELATGRFPVDELLDLLAAHEAFFERRRLPAPAEAVSLADRSGARTLVLAMQLLGGGSDWCERAFAAGRALALLRLAALLPDLRQAGFAPGEETDLCRLAGSLAQLAETALAEAGNGRPPRRLLAPMLTRRLARSRLARLAQAGFDPLRLKTLPPHWPLPGLLLARLHGRP
;
A
#
# COMPACT_ATOMS: atom_id res chain seq x y z
N MET A 1 14.50 -6.42 -18.08
CA MET A 1 14.09 -5.54 -19.19
C MET A 1 12.58 -5.55 -19.44
N ALA A 2 11.90 -6.71 -19.51
CA ALA A 2 10.44 -6.75 -19.78
C ALA A 2 9.57 -5.92 -18.79
N GLY A 3 9.95 -5.82 -17.51
CA GLY A 3 9.24 -5.00 -16.53
C GLY A 3 9.27 -3.49 -16.80
N LEU A 4 10.41 -2.95 -17.25
CA LEU A 4 10.56 -1.52 -17.53
C LEU A 4 9.78 -1.09 -18.77
N VAL A 5 9.78 -1.94 -19.80
CA VAL A 5 8.92 -1.74 -20.98
C VAL A 5 7.45 -1.70 -20.58
N ARG A 6 7.04 -2.51 -19.58
CA ARG A 6 5.67 -2.52 -19.08
C ARG A 6 5.32 -1.24 -18.32
N PHE A 7 6.24 -0.67 -17.54
CA PHE A 7 6.03 0.62 -16.87
C PHE A 7 5.93 1.77 -17.87
N ALA A 8 6.81 1.83 -18.86
CA ALA A 8 6.75 2.82 -19.94
C ALA A 8 5.40 2.75 -20.69
N TRP A 9 4.98 1.54 -21.06
CA TRP A 9 3.67 1.33 -21.69
C TRP A 9 2.50 1.81 -20.82
N TRP A 10 2.53 1.56 -19.52
CA TRP A 10 1.47 2.02 -18.60
C TRP A 10 1.42 3.54 -18.49
N ARG A 11 2.58 4.20 -18.47
CA ARG A 11 2.72 5.65 -18.43
C ARG A 11 2.08 6.29 -19.67
N GLU A 12 2.52 5.86 -20.85
CA GLU A 12 1.99 6.33 -22.14
C GLU A 12 0.49 6.05 -22.26
N ALA A 13 0.03 4.88 -21.81
CA ALA A 13 -1.38 4.53 -21.87
C ALA A 13 -2.25 5.40 -20.96
N LEU A 14 -1.78 5.74 -19.75
CA LEU A 14 -2.46 6.67 -18.84
C LEU A 14 -2.53 8.09 -19.41
N GLU A 15 -1.41 8.60 -19.92
CA GLU A 15 -1.33 9.93 -20.52
C GLU A 15 -2.27 10.09 -21.72
N ARG A 16 -2.30 9.09 -22.61
CA ARG A 16 -3.23 9.10 -23.76
C ARG A 16 -4.69 9.11 -23.34
N VAL A 17 -5.06 8.32 -22.34
CA VAL A 17 -6.45 8.27 -21.85
C VAL A 17 -6.83 9.58 -21.15
N ALA A 18 -5.91 10.15 -20.36
CA ALA A 18 -6.11 11.46 -19.74
C ALA A 18 -6.24 12.58 -20.79
N ALA A 19 -5.56 12.48 -21.93
CA ALA A 19 -5.71 13.39 -23.07
C ALA A 19 -6.99 13.16 -23.90
N GLY A 20 -7.85 12.21 -23.51
CA GLY A 20 -9.13 11.95 -24.18
C GLY A 20 -9.03 11.07 -25.43
N ALA A 21 -7.94 10.33 -25.63
CA ALA A 21 -7.82 9.42 -26.76
C ALA A 21 -8.87 8.29 -26.70
N SER A 22 -9.54 8.04 -27.83
CA SER A 22 -10.50 6.94 -27.97
C SER A 22 -9.80 5.58 -28.04
N GLY A 23 -10.42 4.56 -27.43
CA GLY A 23 -9.91 3.18 -27.46
C GLY A 23 -8.85 2.91 -26.39
N ALA A 24 -9.27 2.84 -25.13
CA ALA A 24 -8.38 2.48 -24.03
C ALA A 24 -7.81 1.07 -24.27
N PRO A 25 -6.48 0.87 -24.22
CA PRO A 25 -5.85 -0.38 -24.67
C PRO A 25 -5.98 -1.52 -23.64
N HIS A 26 -6.70 -1.31 -22.55
CA HIS A 26 -6.81 -2.25 -21.43
C HIS A 26 -8.08 -2.01 -20.61
N PRO A 27 -8.78 -3.07 -20.14
CA PRO A 27 -10.05 -2.94 -19.41
C PRO A 27 -9.99 -2.03 -18.17
N PHE A 28 -8.86 -2.03 -17.45
CA PHE A 28 -8.64 -1.11 -16.33
C PHE A 28 -8.67 0.37 -16.77
N LEU A 29 -8.02 0.70 -17.90
CA LEU A 29 -7.99 2.07 -18.39
C LEU A 29 -9.33 2.51 -18.97
N GLU A 30 -10.06 1.56 -19.56
CA GLU A 30 -11.44 1.79 -20.00
C GLU A 30 -12.34 2.15 -18.82
N ALA A 31 -12.28 1.38 -17.73
CA ALA A 31 -13.04 1.67 -16.51
C ALA A 31 -12.62 2.97 -15.83
N LEU A 32 -11.34 3.36 -15.95
CA LEU A 32 -10.79 4.56 -15.30
C LEU A 32 -11.04 5.85 -16.11
N SER A 33 -11.20 5.74 -17.43
CA SER A 33 -11.34 6.87 -18.35
C SER A 33 -12.39 7.91 -17.93
N PRO A 34 -13.62 7.54 -17.52
CA PRO A 34 -14.63 8.51 -17.08
C PRO A 34 -14.20 9.32 -15.85
N GLU A 35 -13.49 8.70 -14.91
CA GLU A 35 -13.03 9.39 -13.69
C GLU A 35 -11.84 10.32 -13.96
N LEU A 36 -11.00 9.99 -14.95
CA LEU A 36 -9.94 10.89 -15.45
C LEU A 36 -10.54 12.08 -16.19
N ALA A 37 -11.51 11.85 -17.07
CA ALA A 37 -12.18 12.89 -17.85
C ALA A 37 -12.93 13.90 -16.96
N THR A 38 -13.46 13.46 -15.82
CA THR A 38 -14.13 14.33 -14.84
C THR A 38 -13.16 15.05 -13.89
N GLY A 39 -11.85 14.79 -13.99
CA GLY A 39 -10.82 15.35 -13.10
C GLY A 39 -10.90 14.85 -11.66
N ARG A 40 -11.72 13.84 -11.37
CA ARG A 40 -11.84 13.25 -10.02
C ARG A 40 -10.60 12.44 -9.64
N PHE A 41 -9.91 11.90 -10.64
CA PHE A 41 -8.57 11.33 -10.48
C PHE A 41 -7.55 12.22 -11.18
N PRO A 42 -6.63 12.86 -10.42
CA PRO A 42 -5.51 13.53 -11.03
C PRO A 42 -4.58 12.52 -11.68
N VAL A 43 -4.34 12.65 -12.99
CA VAL A 43 -3.42 11.76 -13.73
C VAL A 43 -2.03 11.77 -13.10
N ASP A 44 -1.55 12.92 -12.64
CA ASP A 44 -0.25 13.08 -11.99
C ASP A 44 -0.12 12.19 -10.75
N GLU A 45 -1.18 12.02 -9.95
CA GLU A 45 -1.13 11.15 -8.77
C GLU A 45 -1.01 9.66 -9.16
N LEU A 46 -1.57 9.25 -10.30
CA LEU A 46 -1.43 7.89 -10.82
C LEU A 46 -0.04 7.65 -11.43
N LEU A 47 0.50 8.65 -12.11
CA LEU A 47 1.85 8.62 -12.64
C LEU A 47 2.88 8.56 -11.50
N ASP A 48 2.65 9.30 -10.41
CA ASP A 48 3.47 9.23 -9.20
C ASP A 48 3.44 7.86 -8.53
N LEU A 49 2.26 7.24 -8.46
CA LEU A 49 2.10 5.85 -8.00
C LEU A 49 2.91 4.90 -8.88
N LEU A 50 2.81 5.03 -10.21
CA LEU A 50 3.53 4.19 -11.15
C LEU A 50 5.05 4.35 -10.99
N ALA A 51 5.53 5.59 -10.91
CA ALA A 51 6.94 5.91 -10.71
C ALA A 51 7.50 5.35 -9.39
N ALA A 52 6.71 5.33 -8.32
CA ALA A 52 7.12 4.72 -7.06
C ALA A 52 7.31 3.20 -7.16
N HIS A 53 6.44 2.51 -7.92
CA HIS A 53 6.57 1.07 -8.16
C HIS A 53 7.73 0.76 -9.09
N GLU A 54 7.96 1.58 -10.12
CA GLU A 54 9.10 1.46 -11.02
C GLU A 54 10.43 1.65 -10.27
N ALA A 55 10.55 2.70 -9.45
CA ALA A 55 11.73 2.94 -8.62
C ALA A 55 12.01 1.79 -7.63
N PHE A 56 10.96 1.16 -7.09
CA PHE A 56 11.13 -0.04 -6.27
C PHE A 56 11.56 -1.25 -7.10
N PHE A 57 11.01 -1.42 -8.30
CA PHE A 57 11.37 -2.52 -9.21
C PHE A 57 12.82 -2.47 -9.67
N GLU A 58 13.36 -1.28 -9.92
CA GLU A 58 14.76 -1.08 -10.32
C GLU A 58 15.76 -1.24 -9.18
N ARG A 59 15.27 -1.21 -7.94
CA ARG A 59 16.12 -1.24 -6.75
C ARG A 59 16.89 -2.56 -6.65
N ARG A 60 18.12 -2.48 -6.14
CA ARG A 60 19.04 -3.62 -5.93
C ARG A 60 19.50 -3.78 -4.48
N ARG A 61 18.95 -2.97 -3.56
CA ARG A 61 19.27 -2.99 -2.13
C ARG A 61 18.03 -2.89 -1.28
N LEU A 62 18.07 -3.40 -0.06
CA LEU A 62 16.97 -3.18 0.88
C LEU A 62 16.84 -1.67 1.19
N PRO A 63 15.62 -1.13 1.25
CA PRO A 63 15.42 0.28 1.56
C PRO A 63 15.83 0.60 2.99
N ALA A 64 16.49 1.75 3.17
CA ALA A 64 16.64 2.33 4.49
C ALA A 64 15.25 2.71 5.07
N PRO A 65 15.08 2.84 6.40
CA PRO A 65 13.79 3.15 7.00
C PRO A 65 13.11 4.41 6.43
N ALA A 66 13.85 5.49 6.21
CA ALA A 66 13.31 6.71 5.61
C ALA A 66 12.85 6.50 4.15
N GLU A 67 13.61 5.74 3.36
CA GLU A 67 13.23 5.37 1.99
C GLU A 67 12.00 4.48 1.98
N ALA A 68 11.85 3.60 2.97
CA ALA A 68 10.68 2.74 3.12
C ALA A 68 9.41 3.55 3.43
N VAL A 69 9.50 4.61 4.26
CA VAL A 69 8.39 5.54 4.50
C VAL A 69 8.02 6.27 3.21
N SER A 70 9.00 6.85 2.50
CA SER A 70 8.75 7.55 1.24
C SER A 70 8.07 6.63 0.20
N LEU A 71 8.52 5.38 0.09
CA LEU A 71 7.89 4.38 -0.77
C LEU A 71 6.47 4.05 -0.31
N ALA A 72 6.23 3.85 0.99
CA ALA A 72 4.92 3.56 1.53
C ALA A 72 3.92 4.71 1.28
N ASP A 73 4.38 5.95 1.39
CA ASP A 73 3.61 7.17 1.14
C ASP A 73 3.21 7.29 -0.32
N ARG A 74 4.17 7.08 -1.22
CA ARG A 74 3.97 7.12 -2.67
C ARG A 74 3.35 5.85 -3.25
N SER A 75 2.93 4.90 -2.43
CA SER A 75 2.25 3.67 -2.86
C SER A 75 0.98 3.44 -2.06
N GLY A 76 1.03 2.62 -1.00
CA GLY A 76 -0.13 2.19 -0.24
C GLY A 76 -0.92 3.34 0.39
N ALA A 77 -0.25 4.39 0.88
CA ALA A 77 -0.93 5.55 1.46
C ALA A 77 -1.73 6.32 0.39
N ARG A 78 -1.05 6.70 -0.71
CA ARG A 78 -1.67 7.40 -1.84
C ARG A 78 -2.82 6.61 -2.47
N THR A 79 -2.68 5.29 -2.64
CA THR A 79 -3.78 4.44 -3.14
C THR A 79 -5.02 4.53 -2.25
N LEU A 80 -4.88 4.54 -0.92
CA LEU A 80 -6.03 4.65 -0.03
C LEU A 80 -6.64 6.06 0.00
N VAL A 81 -5.83 7.11 -0.18
CA VAL A 81 -6.36 8.48 -0.34
C VAL A 81 -7.24 8.58 -1.57
N LEU A 82 -6.76 8.07 -2.72
CA LEU A 82 -7.55 8.05 -3.95
C LEU A 82 -8.87 7.28 -3.77
N ALA A 83 -8.81 6.13 -3.09
CA ALA A 83 -10.02 5.38 -2.76
C ALA A 83 -10.97 6.15 -1.82
N MET A 84 -10.45 6.94 -0.87
CA MET A 84 -11.27 7.81 -0.02
C MET A 84 -11.95 8.92 -0.82
N GLN A 85 -11.20 9.62 -1.68
CA GLN A 85 -11.70 10.70 -2.50
C GLN A 85 -12.83 10.22 -3.41
N LEU A 86 -12.64 9.07 -4.07
CA LEU A 86 -13.66 8.41 -4.88
C LEU A 86 -14.97 8.15 -4.14
N LEU A 87 -14.88 7.82 -2.85
CA LEU A 87 -16.04 7.51 -2.02
C LEU A 87 -16.61 8.76 -1.31
N GLY A 88 -16.16 9.95 -1.70
CA GLY A 88 -16.57 11.22 -1.10
C GLY A 88 -16.17 11.32 0.37
N GLY A 89 -14.97 10.86 0.71
CA GLY A 89 -14.33 11.09 2.00
C GLY A 89 -13.79 12.53 2.10
N GLY A 90 -14.05 13.21 3.21
CA GLY A 90 -13.44 14.51 3.51
C GLY A 90 -11.95 14.40 3.86
N SER A 91 -11.29 15.55 3.99
CA SER A 91 -9.86 15.68 4.33
C SER A 91 -9.44 14.78 5.50
N ASP A 92 -10.20 14.81 6.60
CA ASP A 92 -9.88 14.03 7.81
C ASP A 92 -9.85 12.52 7.54
N TRP A 93 -10.73 12.03 6.67
CA TRP A 93 -10.75 10.61 6.31
C TRP A 93 -9.63 10.26 5.33
N CYS A 94 -9.26 11.18 4.44
CA CYS A 94 -8.11 11.04 3.58
C CYS A 94 -6.80 10.95 4.40
N GLU A 95 -6.61 11.82 5.39
CA GLU A 95 -5.43 11.78 6.28
C GLU A 95 -5.34 10.46 7.05
N ARG A 96 -6.47 9.99 7.61
CA ARG A 96 -6.53 8.70 8.32
C ARG A 96 -6.25 7.52 7.39
N ALA A 97 -6.76 7.58 6.17
CA ALA A 97 -6.54 6.55 5.17
C ALA A 97 -5.09 6.53 4.69
N PHE A 98 -4.48 7.71 4.52
CA PHE A 98 -3.07 7.85 4.22
C PHE A 98 -2.21 7.14 5.28
N ALA A 99 -2.43 7.46 6.55
CA ALA A 99 -1.71 6.84 7.66
C ALA A 99 -1.94 5.32 7.75
N ALA A 100 -3.18 4.85 7.55
CA ALA A 100 -3.48 3.42 7.51
C ALA A 100 -2.80 2.70 6.33
N GLY A 101 -2.72 3.35 5.16
CA GLY A 101 -2.10 2.81 3.96
C GLY A 101 -0.59 2.74 4.10
N ARG A 102 0.03 3.77 4.66
CA ARG A 102 1.44 3.79 5.05
C ARG A 102 1.76 2.61 5.96
N ALA A 103 1.01 2.44 7.05
CA ALA A 103 1.22 1.34 7.99
C ALA A 103 1.17 -0.03 7.31
N LEU A 104 0.16 -0.26 6.45
CA LEU A 104 0.04 -1.54 5.74
C LEU A 104 1.21 -1.76 4.77
N ALA A 105 1.61 -0.73 4.03
CA ALA A 105 2.71 -0.83 3.08
C ALA A 105 4.04 -1.15 3.77
N LEU A 106 4.34 -0.50 4.89
CA LEU A 106 5.52 -0.80 5.72
C LEU A 106 5.53 -2.25 6.21
N LEU A 107 4.40 -2.75 6.70
CA LEU A 107 4.28 -4.14 7.18
C LEU A 107 4.35 -5.15 6.03
N ARG A 108 3.87 -4.80 4.84
CA ARG A 108 4.05 -5.64 3.64
C ARG A 108 5.51 -5.69 3.23
N LEU A 109 6.21 -4.57 3.28
CA LEU A 109 7.64 -4.52 3.00
C LEU A 109 8.43 -5.37 4.00
N ALA A 110 8.12 -5.27 5.30
CA ALA A 110 8.73 -6.11 6.34
C ALA A 110 8.55 -7.61 6.04
N ALA A 111 7.36 -8.01 5.60
CA ALA A 111 7.07 -9.40 5.23
C ALA A 111 7.77 -9.86 3.93
N LEU A 112 8.15 -8.93 3.04
CA LEU A 112 8.86 -9.22 1.80
C LEU A 112 10.39 -9.25 1.96
N LEU A 113 10.93 -8.80 3.11
CA LEU A 113 12.37 -8.76 3.34
C LEU A 113 13.10 -10.10 3.08
N PRO A 114 12.54 -11.28 3.47
CA PRO A 114 13.15 -12.56 3.14
C PRO A 114 13.26 -12.79 1.63
N ASP A 115 12.19 -12.54 0.89
CA ASP A 115 12.13 -12.75 -0.55
C ASP A 115 13.06 -11.77 -1.29
N LEU A 116 13.11 -10.51 -0.85
CA LEU A 116 14.03 -9.51 -1.39
C LEU A 116 15.49 -9.91 -1.18
N ARG A 117 15.84 -10.42 0.00
CA ARG A 117 17.17 -10.95 0.28
C ARG A 117 17.50 -12.15 -0.62
N GLN A 118 16.57 -13.09 -0.79
CA GLN A 118 16.74 -14.23 -1.69
C GLN A 118 16.89 -13.81 -3.16
N ALA A 119 16.19 -12.74 -3.56
CA ALA A 119 16.31 -12.12 -4.89
C ALA A 119 17.61 -11.30 -5.07
N GLY A 120 18.54 -11.35 -4.12
CA GLY A 120 19.85 -10.74 -4.23
C GLY A 120 19.90 -9.25 -3.86
N PHE A 121 18.90 -8.73 -3.15
CA PHE A 121 18.97 -7.36 -2.63
C PHE A 121 20.03 -7.30 -1.54
N ALA A 122 21.07 -6.48 -1.77
CA ALA A 122 22.11 -6.28 -0.78
C ALA A 122 21.51 -5.60 0.47
N PRO A 123 21.80 -6.09 1.69
CA PRO A 123 21.54 -5.30 2.88
C PRO A 123 22.42 -4.05 2.83
N GLY A 124 21.94 -2.92 3.37
CA GLY A 124 22.86 -1.84 3.73
C GLY A 124 23.86 -2.33 4.77
N GLU A 125 25.01 -1.65 4.90
CA GLU A 125 25.98 -1.93 5.96
C GLU A 125 25.23 -2.10 7.30
N GLU A 126 25.41 -3.25 7.96
CA GLU A 126 24.78 -3.62 9.25
C GLU A 126 23.26 -3.82 9.32
N THR A 127 22.59 -4.27 8.25
CA THR A 127 21.14 -4.54 8.34
C THR A 127 20.84 -6.01 8.65
N ASP A 128 20.75 -6.35 9.94
CA ASP A 128 20.00 -7.52 10.40
C ASP A 128 18.53 -7.38 9.93
N LEU A 129 17.99 -8.41 9.28
CA LEU A 129 16.61 -8.41 8.78
C LEU A 129 15.61 -8.18 9.92
N CYS A 130 15.87 -8.75 11.10
CA CYS A 130 15.03 -8.56 12.28
C CYS A 130 15.06 -7.10 12.75
N ARG A 131 16.24 -6.46 12.72
CA ARG A 131 16.39 -5.03 13.05
C ARG A 131 15.60 -4.15 12.08
N LEU A 132 15.72 -4.38 10.77
CA LEU A 132 14.96 -3.62 9.78
C LEU A 132 13.45 -3.86 9.91
N ALA A 133 13.02 -5.12 10.08
CA ALA A 133 11.62 -5.44 10.31
C ALA A 133 11.07 -4.77 11.57
N GLY A 134 11.86 -4.71 12.65
CA GLY A 134 11.54 -3.97 13.87
C GLY A 134 11.37 -2.47 13.63
N SER A 135 12.30 -1.83 12.91
CA SER A 135 12.19 -0.41 12.55
C SER A 135 10.95 -0.12 11.70
N LEU A 136 10.65 -0.97 10.71
CA LEU A 136 9.45 -0.85 9.89
C LEU A 136 8.17 -1.04 10.71
N ALA A 137 8.19 -1.96 11.69
CA ALA A 137 7.06 -2.19 12.59
C ALA A 137 6.79 -0.97 13.48
N GLN A 138 7.84 -0.34 14.03
CA GLN A 138 7.72 0.87 14.83
C GLN A 138 7.14 2.04 14.02
N LEU A 139 7.62 2.23 12.78
CA LEU A 139 7.08 3.23 11.87
C LEU A 139 5.60 2.95 11.52
N ALA A 140 5.23 1.68 11.33
CA ALA A 140 3.85 1.28 11.08
C ALA A 140 2.95 1.48 12.31
N GLU A 141 3.48 1.33 13.52
CA GLU A 141 2.76 1.60 14.77
C GLU A 141 2.45 3.10 14.90
N THR A 142 3.43 3.97 14.66
CA THR A 142 3.22 5.43 14.62
C THR A 142 2.14 5.80 13.60
N ALA A 143 2.20 5.25 12.39
CA ALA A 143 1.20 5.49 11.36
C ALA A 143 -0.20 4.95 11.74
N LEU A 144 -0.29 3.83 12.47
CA LEU A 144 -1.56 3.32 12.99
C LEU A 144 -2.15 4.20 14.10
N ALA A 145 -1.29 4.87 14.89
CA ALA A 145 -1.71 5.85 15.87
C ALA A 145 -2.28 7.10 15.18
N GLU A 146 -1.60 7.62 14.16
CA GLU A 146 -2.06 8.74 13.31
C GLU A 146 -3.42 8.44 12.64
N ALA A 147 -3.62 7.21 12.13
CA ALA A 147 -4.89 6.80 11.56
C ALA A 147 -6.06 6.85 12.58
N GLY A 148 -5.75 6.77 13.88
CA GLY A 148 -6.68 6.83 14.99
C GLY A 148 -7.68 5.68 15.05
N ASN A 149 -8.70 5.84 15.92
CA ASN A 149 -9.72 4.83 16.21
C ASN A 149 -11.15 5.12 15.71
N GLY A 150 -11.34 6.26 15.04
CA GLY A 150 -12.65 6.71 14.56
C GLY A 150 -13.37 5.66 13.71
N ARG A 151 -14.69 5.55 13.91
CA ARG A 151 -15.55 4.68 13.11
C ARG A 151 -15.87 5.38 11.78
N PRO A 152 -15.47 4.81 10.62
CA PRO A 152 -15.78 5.43 9.34
C PRO A 152 -17.27 5.35 9.03
N PRO A 153 -17.82 6.32 8.28
CA PRO A 153 -19.11 6.18 7.60
C PRO A 153 -19.19 4.90 6.78
N ARG A 154 -20.39 4.35 6.59
CA ARG A 154 -20.59 3.02 5.96
C ARG A 154 -19.89 2.89 4.60
N ARG A 155 -19.94 3.94 3.78
CA ARG A 155 -19.30 3.97 2.45
C ARG A 155 -17.77 3.92 2.50
N LEU A 156 -17.15 4.45 3.56
CA LEU A 156 -15.69 4.49 3.73
C LEU A 156 -15.12 3.26 4.44
N LEU A 157 -15.98 2.29 4.81
CA LEU A 157 -15.56 1.15 5.61
C LEU A 157 -14.56 0.25 4.90
N ALA A 158 -14.79 -0.05 3.62
CA ALA A 158 -13.98 -1.00 2.87
C ALA A 158 -12.50 -0.58 2.82
N PRO A 159 -12.14 0.64 2.35
CA PRO A 159 -10.74 1.07 2.39
C PRO A 159 -10.17 1.20 3.81
N MET A 160 -11.01 1.50 4.82
CA MET A 160 -10.57 1.53 6.22
C MET A 160 -10.36 0.15 6.86
N LEU A 161 -10.76 -0.96 6.20
CA LEU A 161 -10.39 -2.31 6.64
C LEU A 161 -8.87 -2.52 6.64
N THR A 162 -8.16 -1.77 5.80
CA THR A 162 -6.69 -1.75 5.75
C THR A 162 -6.08 -1.48 7.12
N ARG A 163 -6.65 -0.55 7.90
CA ARG A 163 -6.20 -0.26 9.27
C ARG A 163 -6.23 -1.50 10.16
N ARG A 164 -7.31 -2.27 10.09
CA ARG A 164 -7.47 -3.51 10.86
C ARG A 164 -6.53 -4.60 10.37
N LEU A 165 -6.33 -4.70 9.06
CA LEU A 165 -5.37 -5.63 8.47
C LEU A 165 -3.93 -5.32 8.91
N ALA A 166 -3.56 -4.04 8.92
CA ALA A 166 -2.27 -3.57 9.40
C ALA A 166 -2.07 -3.91 10.88
N ARG A 167 -3.05 -3.66 11.76
CA ARG A 167 -2.98 -4.07 13.18
C ARG A 167 -2.79 -5.57 13.36
N SER A 168 -3.55 -6.38 12.63
CA SER A 168 -3.42 -7.83 12.67
C SER A 168 -2.04 -8.31 12.22
N ARG A 169 -1.43 -7.65 11.22
CA ARG A 169 -0.08 -7.97 10.76
C ARG A 169 0.99 -7.52 11.74
N LEU A 170 0.87 -6.31 12.29
CA LEU A 170 1.79 -5.80 13.31
C LEU A 170 1.79 -6.72 14.53
N ALA A 171 0.62 -7.11 15.03
CA ALA A 171 0.52 -8.03 16.17
C ALA A 171 1.20 -9.38 15.91
N ARG A 172 1.10 -9.91 14.69
CA ARG A 172 1.76 -11.17 14.31
C ARG A 172 3.27 -11.03 14.15
N LEU A 173 3.73 -9.92 13.58
CA LEU A 173 5.15 -9.62 13.50
C LEU A 173 5.75 -9.45 14.90
N ALA A 174 5.05 -8.80 15.82
CA ALA A 174 5.45 -8.69 17.22
C ALA A 174 5.48 -10.06 17.93
N GLN A 175 4.46 -10.92 17.74
CA GLN A 175 4.45 -12.29 18.25
C GLN A 175 5.60 -13.15 17.72
N ALA A 176 6.06 -12.87 16.50
CA ALA A 176 7.22 -13.52 15.89
C ALA A 176 8.57 -12.97 16.41
N GLY A 177 8.56 -12.01 17.34
CA GLY A 177 9.78 -11.34 17.81
C GLY A 177 10.41 -10.44 16.75
N PHE A 178 9.59 -9.88 15.85
CA PHE A 178 10.01 -9.09 14.68
C PHE A 178 10.89 -9.84 13.68
N ASP A 179 10.91 -11.17 13.75
CA ASP A 179 11.59 -12.02 12.77
C ASP A 179 10.69 -12.24 11.54
N PRO A 180 11.03 -11.65 10.37
CA PRO A 180 10.21 -11.80 9.18
C PRO A 180 10.28 -13.21 8.58
N LEU A 181 11.27 -14.04 8.95
CA LEU A 181 11.37 -15.44 8.50
C LEU A 181 10.38 -16.35 9.22
N ARG A 182 9.94 -15.95 10.43
CA ARG A 182 8.92 -16.66 11.21
C ARG A 182 7.50 -16.29 10.83
N LEU A 183 7.33 -15.23 10.04
CA LEU A 183 6.03 -14.91 9.46
C LEU A 183 5.68 -15.99 8.44
N LYS A 184 4.79 -16.93 8.83
CA LYS A 184 4.08 -17.74 7.84
C LYS A 184 3.38 -16.77 6.89
N THR A 185 3.77 -16.81 5.60
CA THR A 185 3.08 -16.04 4.57
C THR A 185 1.59 -16.34 4.71
N LEU A 186 0.81 -15.28 4.96
CA LEU A 186 -0.63 -15.40 4.83
C LEU A 186 -0.90 -15.92 3.41
N PRO A 187 -1.69 -16.98 3.22
CA PRO A 187 -2.17 -17.29 1.89
C PRO A 187 -2.81 -16.01 1.31
N PRO A 188 -2.60 -15.73 0.00
CA PRO A 188 -3.02 -14.47 -0.64
C PRO A 188 -4.53 -14.18 -0.53
N HIS A 189 -5.33 -15.17 -0.10
CA HIS A 189 -6.77 -15.14 0.06
C HIS A 189 -7.19 -15.36 1.52
N TRP A 190 -6.70 -14.57 2.50
CA TRP A 190 -7.26 -14.70 3.84
C TRP A 190 -8.76 -14.34 3.81
N PRO A 191 -9.64 -15.19 4.35
CA PRO A 191 -11.06 -15.10 4.04
C PRO A 191 -11.63 -13.91 4.82
N LEU A 192 -12.19 -12.95 4.07
CA LEU A 192 -13.00 -11.82 4.53
C LEU A 192 -14.11 -12.16 5.57
N PRO A 193 -14.69 -13.39 5.68
CA PRO A 193 -15.71 -13.71 6.66
C PRO A 193 -15.29 -13.46 8.11
N GLY A 194 -14.02 -13.68 8.50
CA GLY A 194 -13.60 -13.43 9.90
C GLY A 194 -13.69 -11.95 10.30
N LEU A 195 -13.49 -11.03 9.33
CA LEU A 195 -13.64 -9.59 9.50
C LEU A 195 -15.11 -9.14 9.49
N LEU A 196 -15.95 -9.83 8.72
CA LEU A 196 -17.40 -9.62 8.66
C LEU A 196 -18.11 -10.17 9.90
N LEU A 197 -17.72 -11.36 10.38
CA LEU A 197 -18.29 -12.04 11.54
C LEU A 197 -17.92 -11.37 12.87
N ALA A 198 -16.68 -10.90 13.03
CA ALA A 198 -16.31 -10.12 14.22
C ALA A 198 -17.11 -8.81 14.35
N ARG A 199 -17.72 -8.34 13.27
CA ARG A 199 -18.58 -7.15 13.26
C ARG A 199 -20.05 -7.47 13.56
N LEU A 200 -20.50 -8.69 13.27
CA LEU A 200 -21.83 -9.18 13.65
C LEU A 200 -21.92 -9.52 15.14
N HIS A 201 -20.80 -9.65 15.86
CA HIS A 201 -20.78 -10.09 17.26
C HIS A 201 -20.29 -9.03 18.25
N GLY A 202 -20.17 -7.76 17.84
CA GLY A 202 -20.08 -6.63 18.77
C GLY A 202 -18.97 -6.70 19.83
N ARG A 203 -17.85 -7.37 19.56
CA ARG A 203 -16.70 -7.37 20.48
C ARG A 203 -15.68 -6.31 20.07
N PRO A 204 -15.20 -5.48 21.02
CA PRO A 204 -14.25 -4.38 20.75
C PRO A 204 -12.92 -4.85 20.17
#